data_AF-A0A382FPF8-F1
#
_entry.id   AF-A0A382FPF8-F1
#
_cell.length_a   1.000
_cell.length_b   1.000
_cell.length_c   1.000
_cell.angle_alpha   90.00
_cell.angle_beta   90.00
_cell.angle_gamma   90.00
#
_symmetry.space_group_name_H-M   'P 1'
#
loop_
_entity.id
_entity.type
_entity.pdbx_description
1 polymer ?
#
loop_
_entity_poly.entity_id
_entity_poly.type
_entity_poly.pdbx_seq_one_letter_code
_entity_poly.pdbx_strand_id
1 'polypeptide(L)'
;MKFVLTVNPHGGTKKGPQLLKKVKPIFDAAGAELFIIETTFAGHAQELANQLDLSDYDGFIGIGGDGTLHEITNGMLSRQDGQK
;
A
#
# COMPACT_ATOMS: atom_id res chain seq x y z
N MET A 1 2.07 -2.08 -15.96
CA MET A 1 2.36 -2.50 -14.57
C MET A 1 1.28 -1.92 -13.67
N LYS A 2 0.75 -2.69 -12.74
CA LYS A 2 -0.32 -2.28 -11.82
C LYS A 2 0.14 -2.47 -10.38
N PHE A 3 -0.08 -1.46 -9.55
CA PHE A 3 0.30 -1.51 -8.14
C PHE A 3 -0.85 -1.08 -7.25
N VAL A 4 -1.01 -1.77 -6.12
CA VAL A 4 -1.80 -1.25 -5.01
C VAL A 4 -0.90 -0.39 -4.15
N LEU A 5 -1.35 0.82 -3.79
CA LEU A 5 -0.61 1.70 -2.90
C LEU A 5 -1.51 2.12 -1.73
N THR A 6 -1.10 1.76 -0.52
CA THR A 6 -1.75 2.24 0.71
C THR A 6 -0.99 3.41 1.28
N VAL A 7 -1.71 4.41 1.80
CA VAL A 7 -1.11 5.58 2.47
C VAL A 7 -1.74 5.80 3.83
N ASN A 8 -0.91 5.90 4.87
CA ASN A 8 -1.36 6.31 6.20
C ASN A 8 -1.26 7.85 6.35
N PRO A 9 -2.38 8.60 6.31
CA PRO A 9 -2.35 10.05 6.42
C PRO A 9 -1.93 10.55 7.81
N HIS A 10 -2.08 9.72 8.84
CA HIS A 10 -1.84 10.07 10.24
C HIS A 10 -0.52 9.52 10.79
N GLY A 11 0.24 8.75 10.00
CA GLY A 11 1.50 8.15 10.43
C GLY A 11 2.62 9.16 10.65
N GLY A 12 3.33 9.03 11.77
CA GLY A 12 4.55 9.79 12.08
C GLY A 12 4.42 11.30 11.87
N THR A 13 5.21 11.85 10.94
CA THR A 13 5.22 13.30 10.62
C THR A 13 4.03 13.79 9.79
N LYS A 14 3.02 12.93 9.52
CA LYS A 14 1.82 13.24 8.72
C LYS A 14 2.12 13.70 7.29
N LYS A 15 3.26 13.25 6.75
CA LYS A 15 3.73 13.59 5.39
C LYS A 15 3.29 12.59 4.32
N GLY A 16 2.56 11.53 4.68
CA GLY A 16 2.12 10.48 3.73
C GLY A 16 1.46 11.03 2.47
N PRO A 17 0.43 11.91 2.59
CA PRO A 17 -0.24 12.49 1.43
C PRO A 17 0.67 13.39 0.57
N GLN A 18 1.64 14.06 1.20
CA GLN A 18 2.61 14.90 0.48
C GLN A 18 3.64 14.04 -0.26
N LEU A 19 4.04 12.91 0.32
CA LEU A 19 4.91 11.94 -0.34
C LEU A 19 4.21 11.27 -1.51
N LEU A 20 2.93 10.89 -1.35
CA LEU A 20 2.11 10.37 -2.44
C LEU A 20 2.09 11.32 -3.65
N LYS A 21 1.89 12.62 -3.44
CA LYS A 21 1.94 13.63 -4.51
C LYS A 21 3.29 13.70 -5.24
N LYS A 22 4.39 13.35 -4.57
CA LYS A 22 5.73 13.31 -5.17
C LYS A 22 6.01 11.99 -5.90
N VAL A 23 5.46 10.89 -5.39
CA VAL A 23 5.70 9.55 -5.93
C VAL A 23 4.79 9.26 -7.13
N LYS A 24 3.53 9.69 -7.10
CA LYS A 24 2.57 9.42 -8.18
C LYS A 24 3.08 9.80 -9.59
N PRO A 25 3.67 11.00 -9.82
CA PRO A 25 4.18 11.37 -11.14
C PRO A 25 5.29 10.44 -11.67
N ILE A 26 6.05 9.79 -10.78
CA ILE A 26 7.12 8.86 -11.17
C ILE A 26 6.51 7.59 -11.79
N PHE A 27 5.46 7.06 -11.15
CA PHE A 27 4.72 5.91 -11.68
C PHE A 27 3.94 6.27 -12.95
N ASP A 28 3.30 7.44 -12.98
CA ASP A 28 2.60 7.93 -14.16
C ASP A 28 3.56 8.04 -15.37
N ALA A 29 4.76 8.60 -15.17
CA ALA A 29 5.79 8.73 -16.21
C ALA A 29 6.31 7.37 -16.70
N ALA A 30 6.26 6.33 -15.87
CA ALA A 30 6.62 4.97 -16.23
C ALA A 30 5.46 4.19 -16.88
N GLY A 31 4.28 4.79 -17.06
CA GLY A 31 3.09 4.12 -17.57
C GLY A 31 2.54 3.05 -16.61
N ALA A 32 2.80 3.19 -15.31
CA ALA A 32 2.29 2.31 -14.28
C ALA A 32 0.96 2.82 -13.71
N GLU A 33 0.02 1.91 -13.47
CA GLU A 33 -1.25 2.20 -12.84
C GLU A 33 -1.13 2.05 -11.32
N LEU A 34 -1.64 3.03 -10.58
CA LEU A 34 -1.67 3.02 -9.12
C LEU A 34 -3.11 3.00 -8.61
N PHE A 35 -3.47 1.92 -7.92
CA PHE A 35 -4.69 1.84 -7.12
C PHE A 35 -4.40 2.34 -5.71
N ILE A 36 -4.74 3.61 -5.45
CA ILE A 36 -4.38 4.30 -4.21
C ILE A 36 -5.50 4.18 -3.19
N ILE A 37 -5.18 3.76 -1.96
CA ILE A 37 -6.11 3.61 -0.84
C ILE A 37 -5.55 4.33 0.39
N GLU A 38 -6.31 5.25 0.96
CA GLU A 38 -5.97 5.84 2.25
C GLU A 38 -6.40 4.92 3.40
N THR A 39 -5.50 4.63 4.33
CA THR A 39 -5.84 3.86 5.53
C THR A 39 -6.57 4.73 6.55
N THR A 40 -7.51 4.13 7.26
CA THR A 40 -8.48 4.83 8.11
C THR A 40 -8.42 4.43 9.59
N PHE A 41 -7.76 3.30 9.90
CA PHE A 41 -7.56 2.82 11.27
C PHE A 41 -6.32 1.90 11.34
N ALA A 42 -5.86 1.62 12.57
CA ALA A 42 -4.75 0.70 12.81
C ALA A 42 -5.12 -0.73 12.41
N GLY A 43 -4.28 -1.39 11.63
CA GLY A 43 -4.56 -2.70 11.05
C GLY A 43 -5.23 -2.66 9.67
N HIS A 44 -5.70 -1.50 9.19
CA HIS A 44 -6.36 -1.42 7.89
C HIS A 44 -5.39 -1.80 6.74
N ALA A 45 -4.10 -1.46 6.82
CA ALA A 45 -3.14 -1.88 5.79
C ALA A 45 -2.95 -3.41 5.77
N GLN A 46 -3.02 -4.05 6.95
CA GLN A 46 -2.95 -5.51 7.09
C GLN A 46 -4.17 -6.18 6.46
N GLU A 47 -5.38 -5.67 6.72
CA GLU A 47 -6.61 -6.18 6.12
C GLU A 47 -6.58 -6.05 4.59
N LEU A 48 -6.18 -4.90 4.06
CA LEU A 48 -6.04 -4.69 2.62
C LEU A 48 -5.02 -5.64 1.99
N ALA A 49 -3.84 -5.77 2.61
CA ALA A 49 -2.79 -6.69 2.16
C ALA A 49 -3.21 -8.16 2.24
N ASN A 50 -4.15 -8.52 3.13
CA ASN A 50 -4.65 -9.89 3.25
C ASN A 50 -5.80 -10.20 2.29
N GLN A 51 -6.72 -9.24 2.08
CA GLN A 51 -8.02 -9.50 1.46
C GLN A 51 -8.14 -9.05 0.00
N LEU A 52 -7.34 -8.08 -0.45
CA LEU A 52 -7.38 -7.66 -1.85
C LEU A 52 -6.90 -8.78 -2.76
N ASP A 53 -7.58 -8.99 -3.88
CA ASP A 53 -7.06 -9.85 -4.93
C ASP A 53 -5.88 -9.17 -5.61
N LEU A 54 -4.71 -9.80 -5.54
CA LEU A 54 -3.46 -9.28 -6.07
C LEU A 54 -3.05 -9.97 -7.40
N SER A 55 -3.91 -10.82 -7.96
CA SER A 55 -3.59 -11.65 -9.13
C SER A 55 -3.16 -10.82 -10.35
N ASP A 56 -3.74 -9.64 -10.50
CA ASP A 56 -3.48 -8.70 -11.59
C ASP A 56 -2.50 -7.57 -11.21
N TYR A 57 -1.90 -7.63 -10.02
CA TYR A 57 -1.02 -6.59 -9.50
C TYR A 57 0.44 -7.07 -9.42
N ASP A 58 1.35 -6.20 -9.84
CA ASP A 58 2.80 -6.45 -9.79
C ASP A 58 3.40 -6.17 -8.41
N GLY A 59 2.65 -5.53 -7.51
CA GLY A 59 3.11 -5.29 -6.15
C GLY A 59 2.17 -4.46 -5.27
N PHE A 60 2.43 -4.54 -3.97
CA PHE A 60 1.75 -3.80 -2.91
C PHE A 60 2.71 -2.82 -2.25
N ILE A 61 2.38 -1.53 -2.27
CA ILE A 61 3.23 -0.43 -1.82
C ILE A 61 2.61 0.21 -0.57
N GLY A 62 3.43 0.47 0.45
CA GLY A 62 3.03 1.19 1.65
C GLY A 62 3.72 2.54 1.78
N ILE A 63 2.94 3.63 1.90
CA ILE A 63 3.42 4.94 2.35
C ILE A 63 3.04 5.10 3.83
N GLY A 64 4.03 4.95 4.71
CA GLY A 64 3.86 5.07 6.16
C GLY A 64 5.18 4.95 6.91
N GLY A 65 5.10 4.65 8.19
CA GLY A 65 6.26 4.31 9.03
C GLY A 65 6.39 2.80 9.23
N ASP A 66 7.22 2.41 10.21
CA ASP A 66 7.49 0.99 10.51
C ASP A 66 6.22 0.19 10.83
N GLY A 67 5.23 0.82 11.48
CA GLY A 67 3.93 0.18 11.75
C GLY A 67 3.18 -0.19 10.47
N THR A 68 3.22 0.65 9.44
CA THR A 68 2.60 0.34 8.13
C THR A 68 3.33 -0.80 7.44
N LEU A 69 4.67 -0.84 7.50
CA LEU A 69 5.45 -1.97 6.98
C LEU A 69 5.09 -3.27 7.70
N HIS A 70 4.97 -3.23 9.03
CA HIS A 70 4.60 -4.37 9.85
C HIS A 70 3.21 -4.91 9.50
N GLU A 71 2.21 -4.02 9.40
CA GLU A 71 0.84 -4.37 9.00
C GLU A 71 0.80 -5.04 7.64
N ILE A 72 1.45 -4.44 6.63
CA ILE A 72 1.49 -5.00 5.26
C ILE A 72 2.16 -6.38 5.27
N THR A 73 3.32 -6.51 5.92
CA THR A 73 4.07 -7.77 5.95
C THR A 73 3.25 -8.89 6.58
N ASN A 74 2.61 -8.63 7.72
CA ASN A 74 1.74 -9.61 8.37
C ASN A 74 0.51 -9.94 7.52
N GLY A 75 -0.06 -8.94 6.84
CA GLY A 75 -1.21 -9.12 5.95
C GLY A 75 -0.87 -10.08 4.81
N MET A 76 0.26 -9.85 4.13
CA MET A 76 0.78 -10.72 3.07
C MET A 76 1.11 -12.12 3.57
N LEU A 77 1.79 -12.26 4.71
CA LEU A 77 2.18 -13.57 5.26
C LEU A 77 0.99 -14.43 5.70
N SER A 78 -0.12 -13.79 6.08
CA SER A 78 -1.36 -14.44 6.54
C SER A 78 -2.34 -14.78 5.41
N ARG A 79 -1.99 -14.51 4.15
CA ARG A 79 -2.83 -14.85 3.01
C ARG A 79 -2.95 -16.35 2.82
N GLN A 80 -4.16 -16.80 2.48
CA GLN A 80 -4.48 -18.22 2.27
C GLN A 80 -4.48 -18.62 0.78
N ASP A 81 -4.51 -17.64 -0.12
CA ASP A 81 -4.57 -17.84 -1.57
C ASP A 81 -3.21 -18.06 -2.23
N GLY A 82 -2.13 -18.10 -1.44
CA GLY A 82 -0.76 -18.33 -1.92
C GLY A 82 -0.13 -17.14 -2.64
N GLN A 83 -0.84 -16.01 -2.76
CA GLN A 83 -0.37 -14.78 -3.40
C GLN A 83 0.44 -13.95 -2.41
N LYS A 84 1.69 -14.32 -2.16
CA LYS A 84 2.57 -13.69 -1.17
C LYS A 84 3.57 -12.73 -1.79
#